data_AF-A0AAU5F0W8-F1
#
_entry.id   AF-A0AAU5F0W8-F1
#
_cell.length_a   1.000
_cell.length_b   1.000
_cell.length_c   1.000
_cell.angle_alpha   90.00
_cell.angle_beta   90.00
_cell.angle_gamma   90.00
#
_symmetry.space_group_name_H-M   'P 1'
#
loop_
_entity.id
_entity.type
_entity.pdbx_description
1 polymer ?
#
loop_
_entity_poly.entity_id
_entity_poly.type
_entity_poly.pdbx_seq_one_letter_code
_entity_poly.pdbx_strand_id
1 'polypeptide(L)' 'MGTREDIVEAVTAGRDAGKRGDPPTVCPYPRTSTLRTAWIRGYAESRPVSSQPETAV' A
#
# COMPACT_ATOMS: atom_id res chain seq x y z
N MET A 1 -18.27 -7.91 2.93
CA MET A 1 -17.52 -7.09 3.91
C MET A 1 -16.30 -7.91 4.27
N GLY A 2 -15.09 -7.39 4.04
CA GLY A 2 -13.87 -8.11 4.36
C GLY A 2 -13.74 -8.31 5.87
N THR A 3 -13.42 -9.51 6.31
CA THR A 3 -13.19 -9.84 7.71
C THR A 3 -11.90 -9.18 8.20
N ARG A 4 -11.64 -9.26 9.51
CA ARG A 4 -10.36 -8.78 10.08
C ARG A 4 -9.15 -9.44 9.40
N GLU A 5 -9.31 -10.69 8.94
CA GLU A 5 -8.28 -11.45 8.24
C GLU A 5 -8.00 -10.84 6.86
N ASP A 6 -9.05 -10.49 6.09
CA ASP A 6 -8.88 -9.83 4.78
C ASP A 6 -8.12 -8.50 4.91
N ILE A 7 -8.35 -7.75 5.99
CA ILE A 7 -7.63 -6.51 6.26
C ILE A 7 -6.14 -6.77 6.51
N VAL A 8 -5.82 -7.79 7.32
CA VAL A 8 -4.43 -8.16 7.63
C VAL A 8 -3.71 -8.66 6.38
N GLU A 9 -4.38 -9.47 5.56
CA GLU A 9 -3.84 -9.94 4.29
C GLU A 9 -3.58 -8.76 3.34
N ALA A 10 -4.53 -7.83 3.22
CA ALA A 10 -4.38 -6.64 2.40
C ALA A 10 -3.18 -5.78 2.84
N VAL A 11 -3.01 -5.54 4.15
CA VAL A 11 -1.83 -4.83 4.68
C VAL A 11 -0.54 -5.55 4.30
N THR A 12 -0.49 -6.87 4.50
CA THR A 12 0.71 -7.67 4.23
C THR A 12 1.07 -7.65 2.75
N ALA A 13 0.10 -7.84 1.86
CA ALA A 13 0.28 -7.78 0.42
C ALA A 13 0.76 -6.39 -0.04
N GLY A 14 0.22 -5.32 0.57
CA GLY A 14 0.69 -3.96 0.33
C GLY A 14 2.16 -3.81 0.73
N ARG A 15 2.52 -4.32 1.90
CA ARG A 15 3.88 -4.30 2.42
C ARG A 15 4.88 -4.93 1.47
N ASP A 16 4.56 -6.12 0.96
CA ASP A 16 5.42 -6.83 0.02
C ASP A 16 5.56 -6.09 -1.31
N ALA A 17 4.47 -5.53 -1.84
CA ALA A 17 4.54 -4.69 -3.04
C ALA A 17 5.43 -3.44 -2.81
N GLY A 18 5.37 -2.82 -1.62
CA GLY A 18 6.21 -1.68 -1.26
C GLY A 18 7.70 -2.06 -1.20
N LYS A 19 8.03 -3.21 -0.60
CA LYS A 19 9.40 -3.74 -0.54
C LYS A 19 9.96 -4.11 -1.91
N ARG A 20 9.12 -4.66 -2.79
CA ARG A 20 9.51 -4.99 -4.17
C ARG A 20 9.68 -3.76 -5.06
N GLY A 21 9.16 -2.61 -4.64
CA GLY A 21 9.16 -1.39 -5.46
C GLY A 21 8.11 -1.40 -6.57
N ASP A 22 7.12 -2.30 -6.50
CA ASP A 22 6.01 -2.35 -7.46
C ASP A 22 5.23 -1.02 -7.42
N PRO A 23 4.57 -0.56 -8.51
CA PRO A 23 3.76 0.65 -8.49
C PRO A 23 2.43 0.47 -7.71
N PRO A 24 1.80 1.54 -7.19
CA PRO A 24 0.59 1.44 -6.38
C PRO A 24 -0.65 1.05 -7.19
N THR A 25 -0.54 1.05 -8.52
CA THR A 25 -1.57 0.62 -9.46
C THR A 25 -1.76 -0.89 -9.49
N VAL A 26 -0.84 -1.68 -8.89
CA VAL A 26 -1.00 -3.14 -8.75
C VAL A 26 -2.00 -3.53 -7.65
N CYS A 27 -2.50 -2.55 -6.88
CA CYS A 27 -3.50 -2.81 -5.84
C CYS A 27 -4.75 -3.44 -6.47
N PRO A 28 -5.13 -4.68 -6.10
CA PRO A 28 -6.24 -5.39 -6.74
C PRO A 28 -7.61 -4.91 -6.25
N TYR A 29 -7.66 -4.11 -5.18
CA TYR A 29 -8.91 -3.73 -4.52
C TYR A 29 -9.55 -2.49 -5.16
N PRO A 30 -10.89 -2.49 -5.35
CA PRO A 30 -11.60 -1.35 -5.91
C PRO A 30 -11.53 -0.13 -4.98
N ARG A 31 -11.72 1.06 -5.55
CA ARG A 31 -11.53 2.35 -4.85
C ARG A 31 -12.42 2.55 -3.63
N THR A 32 -13.58 1.89 -3.61
CA THR A 32 -14.57 1.97 -2.52
C THR A 32 -14.34 0.93 -1.41
N SER A 33 -13.40 0.00 -1.58
CA SER A 33 -13.17 -1.07 -0.62
C SER A 33 -12.22 -0.64 0.50
N THR A 34 -12.59 -0.94 1.75
CA THR A 34 -11.74 -0.76 2.93
C THR A 34 -10.42 -1.54 2.82
N LEU A 35 -10.41 -2.65 2.07
CA LEU A 35 -9.20 -3.44 1.80
C LEU A 35 -8.17 -2.65 0.99
N ARG A 36 -8.61 -1.72 0.13
CA ARG A 36 -7.71 -0.82 -0.59
C ARG A 36 -6.97 0.09 0.37
N THR A 37 -7.66 0.66 1.35
CA THR A 37 -7.03 1.51 2.37
C THR A 37 -6.00 0.73 3.18
N ALA A 38 -6.35 -0.50 3.56
CA ALA A 38 -5.45 -1.40 4.29
C ALA A 38 -4.17 -1.72 3.48
N TRP A 39 -4.34 -2.05 2.20
CA TRP A 39 -3.22 -2.31 1.28
C TRP A 39 -2.32 -1.09 1.09
N ILE A 40 -2.91 0.09 0.81
CA ILE A 40 -2.15 1.33 0.61
C ILE A 40 -1.33 1.68 1.85
N ARG A 41 -1.87 1.44 3.05
CA ARG A 41 -1.15 1.70 4.30
C ARG A 41 0.11 0.84 4.42
N GLY A 42 -0.02 -0.49 4.28
CA GLY A 42 1.13 -1.39 4.35
C GLY A 42 2.17 -1.11 3.27
N TYR A 43 1.70 -0.74 2.08
CA TYR A 43 2.53 -0.33 0.96
C TYR A 43 3.34 0.94 1.24
N ALA A 44 2.70 2.00 1.74
CA ALA A 44 3.38 3.24 2.11
C ALA A 44 4.39 3.04 3.24
N GLU A 45 4.09 2.19 4.23
CA GLU A 45 4.99 1.88 5.35
C GLU A 45 6.27 1.17 4.94
N SER A 46 6.28 0.45 3.81
CA SER A 46 7.43 -0.34 3.37
C SER A 46 8.04 0.09 2.06
N ARG A 47 7.49 1.13 1.44
CA ARG A 47 8.22 1.83 0.41
C ARG A 47 9.48 2.42 1.03
N PRO A 48 10.67 2.14 0.49
CA PRO A 48 11.83 2.94 0.83
C PRO A 48 11.46 4.39 0.49
N VAL A 49 11.55 5.27 1.47
CA VAL A 49 11.51 6.72 1.27
C VAL A 49 12.73 7.04 0.41
N SER A 50 12.62 6.84 -0.91
CA SER A 50 13.43 7.57 -1.86
C SER A 50 13.14 9.02 -1.55
N SER A 51 14.16 9.70 -1.04
CA SER A 51 14.18 11.10 -0.65
C SER A 51 13.19 11.92 -1.47
N GLN A 52 12.36 12.70 -0.77
CA GLN A 52 11.64 13.81 -1.40
C GLN A 52 12.59 14.52 -2.37
N PRO A 53 12.20 14.80 -3.63
CA PRO A 53 12.80 15.92 -4.31
C PRO A 53 12.46 17.14 -3.45
N GLU A 54 13.49 17.60 -2.75
CA GLU A 54 13.62 18.93 -2.20
C GLU A 54 12.91 19.91 -3.14
N THR A 55 11.76 20.42 -2.70
CA THR A 55 11.14 21.56 -3.37
C THR A 55 11.99 22.76 -2.98
N ALA A 56 13.08 22.96 -3.72
CA ALA A 56 13.84 24.19 -3.69
C ALA A 56 12.96 25.29 -4.32
N VAL A 57 12.59 26.28 -3.51
CA VAL A 57 12.08 27.59 -3.93
C VAL A 57 12.93 28.64 -3.25
#